data_AF-A0AAW2ZCU1-F1
#
_entry.id   AF-A0AAW2ZCU1-F1
#
_cell.length_a   1.000
_cell.length_b   1.000
_cell.length_c   1.000
_cell.angle_alpha   90.00
_cell.angle_beta   90.00
_cell.angle_gamma   90.00
#
_symmetry.space_group_name_H-M   'P 1'
#
loop_
_entity.id
_entity.type
_entity.pdbx_description
1 polymer ?
#
loop_
_entity_poly.entity_id
_entity_poly.type
_entity_poly.pdbx_seq_one_letter_code
_entity_poly.pdbx_strand_id
1 'polypeptide(L)'
;MFIFGGQDQNSKTLNDLWSYDTSNPAIGWTRYDMEHSLPPPALYNTAMTFNNMHEIILYGGLDKDKKSRSEMYIFDLKNNEWHVNWLQQHQPTIYNHNLICVRKDMYVVGGKRDLTNHETQSFSMLKNVIDDAIDMDHPIYMRNAITNQSWCDVQFMVKSDNEDDHSQHFIPCHMFMIKSACPTFYKNIQSTHFPEIDLPIITNISAFHMSVVKCMVEYIYCGDLIMLANRNDFVQEMMELSLLMNESSQHAEVMKMCSRGHDIQLDTTINTLHHLDHIMKRALQMSVDDEHCNVLVELTNSQTGQVKGQYKVHKLILTKSLYARDIFSSGMIESVTNVVQFYDLTNKAFEVIRCYLYTGELNVGVDVCLEVYVTGLQYRMDALVKHCSCLIVSLLSTDNIVDIVQIADAYNDKILLRQCVVFVADNYLQVTQLEGWSNVSDAIKTMASNKHVSKQKKALSKKEMSKKKVKPKK
;
A
#
# COMPACT_ATOMS: atom_id res chain seq x y z
N MET A 1 11.62 1.61 -19.37
CA MET A 1 10.41 1.43 -20.21
C MET A 1 10.13 -0.06 -20.36
N PHE A 2 8.86 -0.48 -20.35
CA PHE A 2 8.46 -1.87 -20.56
C PHE A 2 7.50 -1.99 -21.75
N ILE A 3 7.64 -3.06 -22.54
CA ILE A 3 6.74 -3.39 -23.65
C ILE A 3 6.33 -4.86 -23.53
N PHE A 4 5.03 -5.11 -23.63
CA PHE A 4 4.46 -6.46 -23.60
C PHE A 4 3.73 -6.77 -24.91
N GLY A 5 4.07 -7.90 -25.52
CA GLY A 5 3.38 -8.48 -26.68
C GLY A 5 3.54 -7.68 -27.97
N GLY A 6 2.46 -7.58 -28.75
CA GLY A 6 2.46 -6.95 -30.07
C GLY A 6 2.34 -7.97 -31.21
N GLN A 7 2.83 -7.60 -32.39
CA GLN A 7 2.73 -8.42 -33.59
C GLN A 7 4.07 -8.45 -34.32
N ASP A 8 4.53 -9.64 -34.70
CA ASP A 8 5.74 -9.78 -35.51
C ASP A 8 5.48 -9.48 -37.00
N GLN A 9 6.56 -9.45 -37.79
CA GLN A 9 6.51 -9.25 -39.25
C GLN A 9 5.64 -10.27 -40.01
N ASN A 10 5.37 -11.44 -39.40
CA ASN A 10 4.53 -12.50 -39.97
C ASN A 10 3.09 -12.42 -39.47
N SER A 11 2.68 -11.29 -38.89
CA SER A 11 1.37 -11.12 -38.28
C SER A 11 1.07 -12.03 -37.09
N LYS A 12 2.08 -12.67 -36.49
CA LYS A 12 1.91 -13.51 -35.31
C LYS A 12 1.84 -12.62 -34.07
N THR A 13 0.78 -12.79 -33.29
CA THR A 13 0.62 -12.13 -31.99
C THR A 13 1.61 -12.68 -30.97
N LEU A 14 2.27 -11.79 -30.25
CA LEU A 14 3.30 -12.09 -29.27
C LEU A 14 2.80 -11.92 -27.83
N ASN A 15 3.53 -12.47 -26.87
CA ASN A 15 3.24 -12.38 -25.42
C ASN A 15 4.52 -12.31 -24.57
N ASP A 16 5.60 -11.83 -25.17
CA ASP A 16 6.88 -11.59 -24.52
C ASP A 16 6.90 -10.22 -23.83
N LEU A 17 7.69 -10.12 -22.77
CA LEU A 17 7.93 -8.89 -22.04
C LEU A 17 9.37 -8.44 -22.28
N TRP A 18 9.52 -7.17 -22.63
CA TRP A 18 10.80 -6.52 -22.87
C TRP A 18 10.93 -5.27 -22.02
N SER A 19 12.14 -4.99 -21.54
CA SER A 19 12.49 -3.69 -20.97
C SER A 19 13.57 -2.99 -21.78
N TYR A 20 13.53 -1.67 -21.70
CA TYR A 20 14.56 -0.79 -22.21
C TYR A 20 14.91 0.22 -21.11
N ASP A 21 16.18 0.21 -20.72
CA ASP A 21 16.71 1.19 -19.78
C ASP A 21 17.08 2.48 -20.53
N THR A 22 16.29 3.52 -20.32
CA THR A 22 16.51 4.83 -20.94
C THR A 22 17.71 5.56 -20.35
N SER A 23 18.15 5.18 -19.15
CA SER A 23 19.34 5.76 -18.51
C SER A 23 20.63 5.15 -19.05
N ASN A 24 20.57 3.91 -19.53
CA ASN A 24 21.70 3.18 -20.10
C ASN A 24 21.37 2.58 -21.48
N PRO A 25 21.32 3.41 -22.53
CA PRO A 25 20.92 2.96 -23.87
C PRO A 25 21.88 1.94 -24.49
N ALA A 26 23.10 1.79 -23.96
CA ALA A 26 24.10 0.84 -24.44
C ALA A 26 23.73 -0.63 -24.16
N ILE A 27 22.89 -0.89 -23.15
CA ILE A 27 22.41 -2.25 -22.82
C ILE A 27 21.39 -2.73 -23.86
N GLY A 28 20.70 -1.80 -24.53
CA GLY A 28 19.66 -2.13 -25.49
C GLY A 28 18.42 -2.74 -24.83
N TRP A 29 17.69 -3.55 -25.59
CA TRP A 29 16.47 -4.21 -25.13
C TRP A 29 16.79 -5.51 -24.36
N THR A 30 16.26 -5.62 -23.16
CA THR A 30 16.38 -6.82 -22.32
C THR A 30 15.07 -7.60 -22.35
N ARG A 31 15.15 -8.88 -22.70
CA ARG A 31 14.01 -9.79 -22.68
C ARG A 31 13.86 -10.44 -21.31
N TYR A 32 12.62 -10.57 -20.85
CA TYR A 32 12.28 -11.34 -19.66
C TYR A 32 11.89 -12.76 -20.06
N ASP A 33 12.74 -13.73 -19.74
CA ASP A 33 12.47 -15.15 -19.98
C ASP A 33 11.77 -15.76 -18.78
N MET A 34 10.51 -16.16 -18.97
CA MET A 34 9.60 -16.57 -17.92
C MET A 34 8.99 -17.93 -18.27
N GLU A 35 9.07 -18.91 -17.38
CA GLU A 35 8.61 -20.27 -17.65
C GLU A 35 7.11 -20.49 -17.35
N HIS A 36 6.50 -19.66 -16.48
CA HIS A 36 5.16 -19.90 -15.94
C HIS A 36 4.26 -18.66 -15.95
N SER A 37 2.94 -18.90 -16.06
CA SER A 37 1.85 -17.90 -15.92
C SER A 37 1.84 -16.72 -16.89
N LEU A 38 2.50 -16.81 -18.05
CA LEU A 38 2.49 -15.78 -19.08
C LEU A 38 1.06 -15.42 -19.53
N PRO A 39 0.74 -14.13 -19.67
CA PRO A 39 -0.51 -13.71 -20.30
C PRO A 39 -0.59 -14.29 -21.72
N PRO A 40 -1.77 -14.72 -22.19
CA PRO A 40 -1.90 -15.23 -23.55
C PRO A 40 -1.70 -14.09 -24.56
N PRO A 41 -1.17 -14.38 -25.77
CA PRO A 41 -1.01 -13.38 -26.83
C PRO A 41 -2.31 -12.65 -27.14
N ALA A 42 -2.26 -11.31 -27.19
CA ALA A 42 -3.36 -10.47 -27.63
C ALA A 42 -2.87 -9.16 -28.26
N LEU A 43 -3.78 -8.53 -28.99
CA LEU A 43 -3.61 -7.18 -29.54
C LEU A 43 -4.49 -6.19 -28.78
N TYR A 44 -4.11 -4.91 -28.80
CA TYR A 44 -4.91 -3.81 -28.22
C TYR A 44 -5.23 -3.96 -26.74
N ASN A 45 -4.40 -4.71 -26.01
CA ASN A 45 -4.33 -4.66 -24.55
C ASN A 45 -3.69 -3.33 -24.13
N THR A 46 -3.97 -2.94 -22.89
CA THR A 46 -3.37 -1.74 -22.30
C THR A 46 -2.57 -2.16 -21.09
N ALA A 47 -1.34 -1.66 -21.01
CA ALA A 47 -0.44 -1.90 -19.89
C ALA A 47 -0.21 -0.59 -19.13
N MET A 48 -0.14 -0.67 -17.81
CA MET A 48 0.12 0.48 -16.94
C MET A 48 0.94 0.02 -15.73
N THR A 49 1.90 0.84 -15.30
CA THR A 49 2.61 0.63 -14.04
C THR A 49 1.71 0.99 -12.87
N PHE A 50 1.73 0.17 -11.82
CA PHE A 50 0.90 0.33 -10.63
C PHE A 50 1.73 0.11 -9.36
N ASN A 51 1.18 0.49 -8.20
CA ASN A 51 1.78 0.29 -6.88
C ASN A 51 3.24 0.78 -6.79
N ASN A 52 3.47 2.09 -6.95
CA ASN A 52 4.81 2.70 -6.99
C ASN A 52 5.77 2.08 -8.02
N MET A 53 5.23 1.57 -9.14
CA MET A 53 5.96 0.84 -10.17
C MET A 53 6.60 -0.48 -9.73
N HIS A 54 6.09 -1.10 -8.67
CA HIS A 54 6.45 -2.47 -8.36
C HIS A 54 5.66 -3.47 -9.19
N GLU A 55 4.60 -3.03 -9.88
CA GLU A 55 3.73 -3.89 -10.66
C GLU A 55 3.46 -3.33 -12.06
N ILE A 56 3.30 -4.22 -13.05
CA ILE A 56 2.75 -3.89 -14.37
C ILE A 56 1.41 -4.59 -14.51
N ILE A 57 0.35 -3.81 -14.67
CA ILE A 57 -1.00 -4.31 -14.91
C ILE A 57 -1.22 -4.34 -16.42
N LEU A 58 -1.71 -5.48 -16.92
CA LEU A 58 -2.10 -5.72 -18.29
C LEU A 58 -3.58 -6.09 -18.32
N TYR A 59 -4.38 -5.31 -19.05
CA TYR A 59 -5.82 -5.50 -19.10
C TYR A 59 -6.37 -5.55 -20.53
N GLY A 60 -7.39 -6.39 -20.72
CA GLY A 60 -8.18 -6.47 -21.95
C GLY A 60 -7.43 -7.01 -23.16
N GLY A 61 -7.86 -6.55 -24.34
CA GLY A 61 -7.31 -6.91 -25.64
C GLY A 61 -8.16 -7.90 -26.44
N LEU A 62 -7.72 -8.17 -27.67
CA LEU A 62 -8.30 -9.14 -28.59
C LEU A 62 -7.39 -10.35 -28.74
N ASP A 63 -7.95 -11.54 -28.59
CA ASP A 63 -7.25 -12.77 -28.93
C ASP A 63 -7.18 -12.99 -30.46
N LYS A 64 -6.49 -14.08 -30.86
CA LYS A 64 -6.35 -14.49 -32.27
C LYS A 64 -7.68 -14.78 -32.97
N ASP A 65 -8.71 -15.15 -32.20
CA ASP A 65 -10.05 -15.47 -32.67
C ASP A 65 -10.94 -14.21 -32.66
N LYS A 66 -10.32 -13.03 -32.47
CA LYS A 66 -10.94 -11.71 -32.45
C LYS A 66 -11.97 -11.54 -31.33
N LYS A 67 -11.81 -12.28 -30.24
CA LYS A 67 -12.66 -12.18 -29.06
C LYS A 67 -12.03 -11.25 -28.04
N SER A 68 -12.83 -10.32 -27.53
CA SER A 68 -12.43 -9.40 -26.46
C SER A 68 -12.23 -10.12 -25.13
N ARG A 69 -11.23 -9.68 -24.37
CA ARG A 69 -10.84 -10.24 -23.08
C ARG A 69 -11.19 -9.33 -21.91
N SER A 70 -11.37 -9.93 -20.74
CA SER A 70 -11.65 -9.22 -19.48
C SER A 70 -10.69 -9.64 -18.37
N GLU A 71 -9.71 -10.50 -18.66
CA GLU A 71 -8.73 -10.95 -17.69
C GLU A 71 -7.71 -9.83 -17.40
N MET A 72 -7.33 -9.73 -16.13
CA MET A 72 -6.29 -8.84 -15.65
C MET A 72 -5.06 -9.66 -15.26
N TYR A 73 -3.92 -9.30 -15.83
CA TYR A 73 -2.63 -9.89 -15.50
C TYR A 73 -1.79 -8.84 -14.79
N ILE A 74 -1.13 -9.23 -13.71
CA ILE A 74 -0.27 -8.37 -12.91
C ILE A 74 1.12 -8.99 -12.93
N PHE A 75 2.11 -8.24 -13.36
CA PHE A 75 3.50 -8.63 -13.31
C PHE A 75 4.19 -7.97 -12.12
N ASP A 76 4.69 -8.76 -11.19
CA ASP A 76 5.48 -8.31 -10.06
C ASP A 76 6.93 -8.10 -10.51
N LEU A 77 7.38 -6.85 -10.50
CA LEU A 77 8.73 -6.46 -10.93
C LEU A 77 9.81 -6.86 -9.91
N LYS A 78 9.46 -7.07 -8.65
CA LYS A 78 10.38 -7.48 -7.59
C LYS A 78 10.67 -8.97 -7.68
N ASN A 79 9.62 -9.76 -7.83
CA ASN A 79 9.72 -11.23 -7.86
C ASN A 79 9.89 -11.78 -9.27
N ASN A 80 9.67 -10.96 -10.30
CA ASN A 80 9.76 -11.35 -11.69
C ASN A 80 8.74 -12.45 -12.02
N GLU A 81 7.48 -12.26 -11.61
CA GLU A 81 6.40 -13.25 -11.73
C GLU A 81 5.10 -12.65 -12.27
N TRP A 82 4.33 -13.44 -13.04
CA TRP A 82 2.97 -13.09 -13.45
C TRP A 82 1.94 -13.72 -12.54
N HIS A 83 1.00 -12.90 -12.09
CA HIS A 83 -0.19 -13.31 -11.36
C HIS A 83 -1.43 -12.95 -12.17
N VAL A 84 -2.43 -13.84 -12.17
CA VAL A 84 -3.72 -13.55 -12.80
C VAL A 84 -4.70 -13.18 -11.71
N ASN A 85 -5.27 -11.98 -11.81
CA ASN A 85 -6.29 -11.53 -10.88
C ASN A 85 -7.67 -11.94 -11.41
N TRP A 86 -8.27 -12.94 -10.77
CA TRP A 86 -9.57 -13.53 -11.16
C TRP A 86 -10.76 -12.98 -10.37
N LEU A 87 -10.71 -11.72 -9.92
CA LEU A 87 -11.75 -11.18 -9.05
C LEU A 87 -13.01 -10.70 -9.82
N GLN A 88 -14.16 -11.23 -9.36
CA GLN A 88 -15.56 -10.98 -9.73
C GLN A 88 -16.07 -11.36 -11.13
N GLN A 89 -17.30 -11.89 -11.16
CA GLN A 89 -18.12 -11.95 -12.37
C GLN A 89 -18.51 -10.50 -12.76
N HIS A 90 -18.44 -10.19 -14.06
CA HIS A 90 -18.84 -8.91 -14.69
C HIS A 90 -17.79 -7.80 -14.88
N GLN A 91 -16.52 -8.15 -15.12
CA GLN A 91 -15.61 -7.19 -15.76
C GLN A 91 -15.92 -7.04 -17.27
N PRO A 92 -15.84 -5.82 -17.85
CA PRO A 92 -16.11 -5.63 -19.26
C PRO A 92 -15.05 -6.33 -20.12
N THR A 93 -15.47 -7.15 -21.07
CA THR A 93 -14.57 -7.58 -22.14
C THR A 93 -14.30 -6.39 -23.05
N ILE A 94 -13.04 -5.96 -23.16
CA ILE A 94 -12.73 -4.70 -23.83
C ILE A 94 -11.36 -4.71 -24.53
N TYR A 95 -11.24 -3.97 -25.61
CA TYR A 95 -9.99 -3.72 -26.33
C TYR A 95 -9.91 -2.28 -26.83
N ASN A 96 -8.69 -1.84 -27.17
CA ASN A 96 -8.42 -0.49 -27.69
C ASN A 96 -8.93 0.62 -26.75
N HIS A 97 -8.62 0.46 -25.47
CA HIS A 97 -9.07 1.30 -24.36
C HIS A 97 -7.87 1.95 -23.67
N ASN A 98 -8.11 2.94 -22.83
CA ASN A 98 -7.10 3.48 -21.93
C ASN A 98 -7.36 3.02 -20.50
N LEU A 99 -6.27 2.83 -19.75
CA LEU A 99 -6.31 2.66 -18.30
C LEU A 99 -5.88 3.97 -17.67
N ILE A 100 -6.64 4.41 -16.67
CA ILE A 100 -6.30 5.57 -15.85
C ILE A 100 -6.34 5.13 -14.39
N CYS A 101 -5.29 5.46 -13.66
CA CYS A 101 -5.26 5.29 -12.22
C CYS A 101 -5.51 6.64 -11.56
N VAL A 102 -6.52 6.71 -10.70
CA VAL A 102 -6.73 7.85 -9.80
C VAL A 102 -6.60 7.31 -8.39
N ARG A 103 -5.48 7.62 -7.72
CA ARG A 103 -5.08 7.05 -6.43
C ARG A 103 -4.96 5.52 -6.51
N LYS A 104 -5.94 4.79 -5.98
CA LYS A 104 -6.02 3.32 -5.98
C LYS A 104 -7.11 2.79 -6.91
N ASP A 105 -7.93 3.68 -7.46
CA ASP A 105 -9.04 3.27 -8.31
C ASP A 105 -8.58 3.26 -9.77
N MET A 106 -8.77 2.11 -10.42
CA MET A 106 -8.46 1.95 -11.83
C MET A 106 -9.72 2.09 -12.67
N TYR A 107 -9.62 2.95 -13.68
CA TYR A 107 -10.69 3.25 -14.62
C TYR A 107 -10.30 2.83 -16.02
N VAL A 108 -11.24 2.21 -16.72
CA VAL A 108 -11.17 1.98 -18.15
C VAL A 108 -11.92 3.11 -18.82
N VAL A 109 -11.22 3.83 -19.70
CA VAL A 109 -11.76 4.96 -20.44
C VAL A 109 -11.72 4.65 -21.93
N GLY A 110 -12.86 4.82 -22.60
CA GLY A 110 -13.02 4.43 -24.00
C GLY A 110 -13.02 2.91 -24.19
N GLY A 111 -12.71 2.49 -25.41
CA GLY A 111 -12.64 1.07 -25.79
C GLY A 111 -13.89 0.51 -26.45
N LYS A 112 -13.73 -0.69 -27.00
CA LYS A 112 -14.76 -1.45 -27.74
C LYS A 112 -14.97 -2.81 -27.08
N ARG A 113 -16.22 -3.26 -27.02
CA ARG A 113 -16.60 -4.55 -26.38
C ARG A 113 -16.62 -5.73 -27.33
N ASP A 114 -17.04 -5.50 -28.56
CA ASP A 114 -17.05 -6.50 -29.64
C ASP A 114 -16.68 -5.78 -30.96
N LEU A 115 -16.27 -6.53 -31.98
CA LEU A 115 -16.08 -6.02 -33.33
C LEU A 115 -17.41 -5.78 -34.06
N THR A 116 -18.49 -6.39 -33.60
CA THR A 116 -19.83 -6.33 -34.22
C THR A 116 -20.66 -5.13 -33.75
N ASN A 117 -20.39 -4.60 -32.56
CA ASN A 117 -21.11 -3.46 -31.98
C ASN A 117 -20.20 -2.22 -31.92
N HIS A 118 -20.61 -1.15 -32.58
CA HIS A 118 -19.92 0.14 -32.56
C HIS A 118 -20.14 0.95 -31.26
N GLU A 119 -20.76 0.35 -30.23
CA GLU A 119 -20.91 0.98 -28.93
C GLU A 119 -19.54 1.13 -28.25
N THR A 120 -19.03 2.35 -28.25
CA THR A 120 -17.88 2.75 -27.44
C THR A 120 -18.30 2.86 -26.00
N GLN A 121 -17.60 2.19 -25.09
CA GLN A 121 -17.80 2.36 -23.66
C GLN A 121 -17.21 3.72 -23.27
N SER A 122 -18.01 4.65 -22.76
CA SER A 122 -17.53 6.01 -22.43
C SER A 122 -16.62 6.00 -21.21
N PHE A 123 -17.00 5.24 -20.17
CA PHE A 123 -16.30 5.19 -18.90
C PHE A 123 -16.74 3.95 -18.10
N SER A 124 -15.81 3.20 -17.52
CA SER A 124 -16.13 2.13 -16.59
C SER A 124 -15.06 1.95 -15.53
N MET A 125 -15.48 1.99 -14.27
CA MET A 125 -14.61 1.66 -13.15
C MET A 125 -14.35 0.16 -13.14
N LEU A 126 -13.08 -0.23 -13.07
CA LEU A 126 -12.73 -1.62 -12.76
C LEU A 126 -12.88 -1.78 -11.26
N LYS A 127 -14.05 -2.28 -10.84
CA LYS A 127 -14.26 -2.70 -9.46
C LYS A 127 -13.33 -3.87 -9.14
N ASN A 128 -12.82 -3.87 -7.92
CA ASN A 128 -12.02 -4.99 -7.40
C ASN A 128 -10.71 -5.26 -8.16
N VAL A 129 -10.10 -4.24 -8.78
CA VAL A 129 -8.64 -4.33 -9.07
C VAL A 129 -7.86 -4.52 -7.77
N ILE A 130 -8.41 -4.02 -6.65
CA ILE A 130 -7.76 -4.00 -5.32
C ILE A 130 -8.71 -4.37 -4.15
N ASP A 131 -10.03 -4.51 -4.32
CA ASP A 131 -10.93 -4.85 -3.20
C ASP A 131 -10.61 -6.26 -2.67
N ASP A 132 -10.29 -6.46 -1.39
CA ASP A 132 -10.80 -5.72 -0.23
C ASP A 132 -9.71 -5.25 0.76
N ALA A 133 -10.11 -4.28 1.59
CA ALA A 133 -9.42 -3.64 2.70
C ALA A 133 -8.38 -2.58 2.30
N ILE A 134 -8.71 -1.35 2.71
CA ILE A 134 -7.86 -0.15 2.81
C ILE A 134 -6.41 -0.59 3.00
N ASP A 135 -5.58 -0.58 1.96
CA ASP A 135 -4.14 -0.57 2.19
C ASP A 135 -3.87 0.68 3.02
N MET A 136 -3.02 0.55 4.03
CA MET A 136 -2.46 1.66 4.79
C MET A 136 -1.58 2.49 3.83
N ASP A 137 -2.23 3.20 2.92
CA ASP A 137 -1.60 4.21 2.11
C ASP A 137 -1.38 5.38 3.04
N HIS A 138 -0.21 5.30 3.67
CA HIS A 138 0.28 6.24 4.64
C HIS A 138 0.06 7.69 4.16
N PRO A 139 0.40 8.05 2.90
CA PRO A 139 0.02 9.33 2.30
C PRO A 139 -1.47 9.70 2.42
N ILE A 140 -2.39 8.83 2.02
CA ILE A 140 -3.84 9.13 2.07
C ILE A 140 -4.30 9.37 3.50
N TYR A 141 -3.84 8.53 4.44
CA TYR A 141 -4.18 8.68 5.85
C TYR A 141 -3.71 10.03 6.40
N MET A 142 -2.45 10.38 6.12
CA MET A 142 -1.83 11.62 6.60
C MET A 142 -2.46 12.87 5.99
N ARG A 143 -2.89 12.82 4.72
CA ARG A 143 -3.65 13.91 4.09
C ARG A 143 -4.97 14.20 4.83
N ASN A 144 -5.71 13.15 5.20
CA ASN A 144 -6.94 13.30 5.96
C ASN A 144 -6.67 13.90 7.34
N ALA A 145 -5.54 13.55 7.97
CA ALA A 145 -5.15 14.10 9.26
C ALA A 145 -4.90 15.62 9.22
N ILE A 146 -4.21 16.12 8.19
CA ILE A 146 -4.02 17.57 8.01
C ILE A 146 -5.37 18.28 7.83
N THR A 147 -6.28 17.67 7.07
CA THR A 147 -7.60 18.25 6.78
C THR A 147 -8.49 18.32 8.03
N ASN A 148 -8.44 17.28 8.86
CA ASN A 148 -9.27 17.17 10.06
C ASN A 148 -8.69 17.90 11.29
N GLN A 149 -7.45 18.41 11.20
CA GLN A 149 -6.77 19.22 12.22
C GLN A 149 -6.69 18.55 13.61
N SER A 150 -6.86 17.24 13.67
CA SER A 150 -7.00 16.50 14.92
C SER A 150 -5.64 16.34 15.59
N TRP A 151 -5.54 16.70 16.87
CA TRP A 151 -4.30 16.59 17.68
C TRP A 151 -3.10 17.38 17.16
N CYS A 152 -3.34 18.44 16.37
CA CYS A 152 -2.29 19.38 15.97
C CYS A 152 -1.84 20.22 17.16
N ASP A 153 -0.53 20.25 17.38
CA ASP A 153 0.16 20.92 18.49
C ASP A 153 1.01 22.12 18.01
N VAL A 154 1.01 22.41 16.71
CA VAL A 154 1.61 23.61 16.11
C VAL A 154 0.71 24.17 15.01
N GLN A 155 0.66 25.49 14.88
CA GLN A 155 -0.07 26.21 13.86
C GLN A 155 0.83 27.23 13.17
N PHE A 156 0.86 27.20 11.84
CA PHE A 156 1.58 28.17 11.03
C PHE A 156 0.65 29.31 10.65
N MET A 157 0.97 30.52 11.09
CA MET A 157 0.27 31.73 10.65
C MET A 157 0.83 32.15 9.29
N VAL A 158 -0.02 32.27 8.27
CA VAL A 158 0.35 32.44 6.86
C VAL A 158 -0.34 33.63 6.21
N LYS A 159 0.17 34.07 5.04
CA LYS A 159 -0.45 35.11 4.21
C LYS A 159 -1.61 34.53 3.39
N SER A 160 -2.73 35.26 3.27
CA SER A 160 -3.83 34.87 2.39
C SER A 160 -3.39 34.87 0.92
N ASP A 161 -3.88 33.91 0.13
CA ASP A 161 -3.70 33.91 -1.33
C ASP A 161 -4.47 35.05 -2.03
N ASN A 162 -5.43 35.66 -1.34
CA ASN A 162 -6.23 36.78 -1.81
C ASN A 162 -5.74 38.08 -1.16
N GLU A 163 -5.28 39.05 -1.96
CA GLU A 163 -4.73 40.32 -1.45
C GLU A 163 -5.75 41.18 -0.70
N ASP A 164 -7.04 41.04 -1.03
CA ASP A 164 -8.14 41.75 -0.38
C ASP A 164 -8.56 41.14 0.96
N ASP A 165 -8.01 39.97 1.32
CA ASP A 165 -8.32 39.27 2.55
C ASP A 165 -7.27 39.53 3.63
N HIS A 166 -7.65 40.37 4.60
CA HIS A 166 -6.80 40.76 5.73
C HIS A 166 -7.01 39.89 6.98
N SER A 167 -7.76 38.79 6.87
CA SER A 167 -7.94 37.86 8.00
C SER A 167 -6.67 37.05 8.26
N GLN A 168 -6.50 36.60 9.51
CA GLN A 168 -5.39 35.70 9.86
C GLN A 168 -5.73 34.27 9.43
N HIS A 169 -4.81 33.65 8.69
CA HIS A 169 -4.92 32.27 8.24
C HIS A 169 -3.92 31.39 8.99
N PHE A 170 -4.39 30.21 9.40
CA PHE A 170 -3.60 29.25 10.15
C PHE A 170 -3.61 27.88 9.47
N ILE A 171 -2.44 27.25 9.39
CA ILE A 171 -2.29 25.87 8.94
C ILE A 171 -1.85 25.01 10.14
N PRO A 172 -2.74 24.16 10.68
CA PRO A 172 -2.41 23.28 11.79
C PRO A 172 -1.55 22.11 11.33
N CYS A 173 -0.59 21.73 12.17
CA CYS A 173 0.41 20.70 11.92
C CYS A 173 0.74 19.95 13.23
N HIS A 174 1.46 18.84 13.09
CA HIS A 174 1.99 18.03 14.17
C HIS A 174 3.49 18.22 14.30
N MET A 175 3.95 18.53 15.51
CA MET A 175 5.32 18.88 15.81
C MET A 175 6.27 17.73 15.52
N PHE A 176 5.85 16.49 15.80
CA PHE A 176 6.67 15.32 15.50
C PHE A 176 6.93 15.16 13.99
N MET A 177 5.97 15.50 13.13
CA MET A 177 6.16 15.50 11.67
C MET A 177 7.11 16.62 11.23
N ILE A 178 6.95 17.82 11.81
CA ILE A 178 7.85 18.95 11.51
C ILE A 178 9.28 18.64 11.96
N LYS A 179 9.48 18.07 13.14
CA LYS A 179 10.81 17.65 13.62
C LYS A 179 11.40 16.56 12.74
N SER A 180 10.60 15.57 12.33
CA SER A 180 11.06 14.45 11.50
C SER A 180 11.53 14.91 10.12
N ALA A 181 10.84 15.87 9.52
CA ALA A 181 11.16 16.41 8.20
C ALA A 181 12.17 17.57 8.23
N CYS A 182 12.09 18.43 9.25
CA CYS A 182 12.78 19.72 9.31
C CYS A 182 13.39 19.98 10.71
N PRO A 183 14.42 19.24 11.15
CA PRO A 183 14.97 19.37 12.51
C PRO A 183 15.49 20.76 12.86
N THR A 184 16.08 21.48 11.90
CA THR A 184 16.59 22.85 12.12
C THR A 184 15.47 23.85 12.33
N PHE A 185 14.45 23.81 11.47
CA PHE A 185 13.27 24.67 11.62
C PHE A 185 12.53 24.40 12.93
N TYR A 186 12.42 23.13 13.32
CA TYR A 186 11.89 22.73 14.62
C TYR A 186 12.62 23.38 15.80
N LYS A 187 13.97 23.44 15.79
CA LYS A 187 14.74 24.13 16.84
C LYS A 187 14.40 25.62 16.93
N ASN A 188 14.18 26.27 15.78
CA ASN A 188 13.78 27.68 15.74
C ASN A 188 12.40 27.87 16.39
N ILE A 189 11.43 26.99 16.09
CA ILE A 189 10.11 27.00 16.74
C ILE A 189 10.26 26.88 18.26
N GLN A 190 11.01 25.89 18.74
CA GLN A 190 11.20 25.67 20.17
C GLN A 190 11.83 26.87 20.89
N SER A 191 12.82 27.52 20.27
CA SER A 191 13.51 28.67 20.87
C SER A 191 12.59 29.87 21.13
N THR A 192 11.43 29.91 20.47
CA THR A 192 10.46 31.02 20.56
C THR A 192 9.30 30.74 21.52
N HIS A 193 9.23 29.55 22.13
CA HIS A 193 8.09 29.14 22.95
C HIS A 193 8.44 28.91 24.42
N PHE A 194 7.58 29.40 25.31
CA PHE A 194 7.64 29.17 26.76
C PHE A 194 6.53 28.20 27.17
N PRO A 195 6.85 27.09 27.87
CA PRO A 195 5.91 26.00 28.10
C PRO A 195 5.00 26.30 29.30
N GLU A 196 3.84 26.92 29.08
CA GLU A 196 2.85 27.12 30.15
C GLU A 196 1.38 26.85 29.76
N ILE A 197 1.04 26.50 28.50
CA ILE A 197 -0.36 26.30 28.10
C ILE A 197 -0.51 25.14 27.11
N ASP A 198 -1.55 24.30 27.28
CA ASP A 198 -2.02 23.23 26.35
C ASP A 198 -2.60 23.79 25.03
N LEU A 199 -2.14 24.95 24.57
CA LEU A 199 -2.54 25.54 23.29
C LEU A 199 -1.51 25.18 22.21
N PRO A 200 -1.94 25.04 20.94
CA PRO A 200 -1.01 24.81 19.84
C PRO A 200 -0.03 25.97 19.72
N ILE A 201 1.24 25.65 19.44
CA ILE A 201 2.30 26.64 19.27
C ILE A 201 2.05 27.41 17.97
N ILE A 202 1.87 28.73 18.05
CA ILE A 202 1.72 29.57 16.86
C ILE A 202 3.11 29.99 16.38
N THR A 203 3.49 29.56 15.17
CA THR A 203 4.71 30.00 14.50
C THR A 203 4.35 30.95 13.36
N ASN A 204 4.92 32.14 13.36
CA ASN A 204 4.66 33.14 12.34
C ASN A 204 5.53 32.91 11.09
N ILE A 205 4.91 32.54 9.97
CA ILE A 205 5.53 32.45 8.65
C ILE A 205 4.71 33.21 7.60
N SER A 206 4.15 34.36 7.99
CA SER A 206 3.32 35.21 7.14
C SER A 206 4.06 35.86 5.96
N ALA A 207 5.35 35.58 5.78
CA ALA A 207 6.09 35.89 4.57
C ALA A 207 5.61 35.07 3.35
N PHE A 208 4.97 33.91 3.59
CA PHE A 208 4.59 32.97 2.52
C PHE A 208 3.06 32.84 2.38
N HIS A 209 2.60 32.67 1.15
CA HIS A 209 1.18 32.44 0.86
C HIS A 209 0.70 31.07 1.33
N MET A 210 -0.57 31.01 1.72
CA MET A 210 -1.23 29.80 2.21
C MET A 210 -1.10 28.63 1.23
N SER A 211 -1.27 28.86 -0.08
CA SER A 211 -1.13 27.79 -1.09
C SER A 211 0.27 27.17 -1.12
N VAL A 212 1.33 27.97 -0.94
CA VAL A 212 2.73 27.51 -0.93
C VAL A 212 2.99 26.68 0.33
N VAL A 213 2.59 27.19 1.50
CA VAL A 213 2.79 26.46 2.77
C VAL A 213 1.97 25.17 2.81
N LYS A 214 0.74 25.16 2.29
CA LYS A 214 -0.07 23.93 2.15
C LYS A 214 0.63 22.90 1.28
N CYS A 215 1.20 23.31 0.14
CA CYS A 215 1.96 22.41 -0.74
C CYS A 215 3.15 21.78 0.00
N MET A 216 3.90 22.58 0.77
CA MET A 216 5.02 22.09 1.59
C MET A 216 4.57 21.11 2.68
N VAL A 217 3.46 21.41 3.36
CA VAL A 217 2.89 20.54 4.40
C VAL A 217 2.40 19.22 3.79
N GLU A 218 1.76 19.26 2.63
CA GLU A 218 1.36 18.05 1.89
C GLU A 218 2.58 17.21 1.48
N TYR A 219 3.66 17.86 1.04
CA TYR A 219 4.92 17.18 0.73
C TYR A 219 5.50 16.47 1.96
N ILE A 220 5.55 17.13 3.12
CA ILE A 220 6.06 16.54 4.38
C ILE A 220 5.23 15.32 4.82
N TYR A 221 3.92 15.35 4.63
CA TYR A 221 3.00 14.32 5.14
C TYR A 221 2.76 13.17 4.16
N CYS A 222 2.81 13.47 2.86
CA CYS A 222 2.33 12.59 1.81
C CYS A 222 3.39 12.30 0.74
N GLY A 223 4.53 13.00 0.71
CA GLY A 223 5.51 12.92 -0.36
C GLY A 223 5.03 13.50 -1.69
N ASP A 224 3.83 14.10 -1.71
CA ASP A 224 3.22 14.69 -2.90
C ASP A 224 3.63 16.17 -2.99
N LEU A 225 4.30 16.55 -4.08
CA LEU A 225 4.57 17.96 -4.40
C LEU A 225 3.86 18.35 -5.69
N ILE A 226 2.78 19.13 -5.56
CA ILE A 226 1.99 19.61 -6.69
C ILE A 226 2.32 21.09 -6.92
N MET A 227 3.19 21.34 -7.91
CA MET A 227 3.60 22.70 -8.27
C MET A 227 2.53 23.38 -9.13
N LEU A 228 2.01 24.52 -8.68
CA LEU A 228 1.09 25.34 -9.45
C LEU A 228 1.86 26.21 -10.44
N ALA A 229 2.17 25.60 -11.58
CA ALA A 229 2.97 26.13 -12.69
C ALA A 229 2.67 27.58 -13.13
N ASN A 230 1.42 28.02 -13.01
CA ASN A 230 0.94 29.26 -13.64
C ASN A 230 1.15 30.53 -12.79
N ARG A 231 1.80 30.43 -11.62
CA ARG A 231 2.18 31.61 -10.80
C ARG A 231 3.69 31.61 -10.55
N ASN A 232 4.41 32.52 -11.21
CA ASN A 232 5.87 32.64 -11.05
C ASN A 232 6.29 32.84 -9.58
N ASP A 233 5.50 33.60 -8.81
CA ASP A 233 5.77 33.86 -7.39
C ASP A 233 5.70 32.57 -6.54
N PHE A 234 4.85 31.59 -6.92
CA PHE A 234 4.71 30.34 -6.17
C PHE A 234 6.02 29.54 -6.15
N VAL A 235 6.70 29.43 -7.29
CA VAL A 235 7.95 28.65 -7.38
C VAL A 235 9.05 29.33 -6.57
N GLN A 236 9.15 30.66 -6.63
CA GLN A 236 10.13 31.41 -5.86
C GLN A 236 9.88 31.29 -4.35
N GLU A 237 8.64 31.53 -3.90
CA GLU A 237 8.27 31.37 -2.49
C GLU A 237 8.49 29.95 -1.99
N MET A 238 8.21 28.94 -2.82
CA MET A 238 8.47 27.54 -2.47
C MET A 238 9.97 27.27 -2.26
N MET A 239 10.85 27.86 -3.09
CA MET A 239 12.29 27.77 -2.88
C MET A 239 12.74 28.44 -1.58
N GLU A 240 12.26 29.66 -1.32
CA GLU A 240 12.57 30.42 -0.10
C GLU A 240 12.07 29.70 1.17
N LEU A 241 10.84 29.17 1.13
CA LEU A 241 10.28 28.37 2.22
C LEU A 241 11.07 27.08 2.44
N SER A 242 11.49 26.41 1.38
CA SER A 242 12.31 25.20 1.47
C SER A 242 13.65 25.45 2.16
N LEU A 243 14.29 26.60 1.87
CA LEU A 243 15.51 27.03 2.54
C LEU A 243 15.27 27.39 4.00
N LEU A 244 14.18 28.09 4.32
CA LEU A 244 13.81 28.40 5.71
C LEU A 244 13.60 27.11 6.53
N MET A 245 12.92 26.13 5.95
CA MET A 245 12.63 24.87 6.63
C MET A 245 13.86 23.95 6.72
N ASN A 246 14.89 24.16 5.89
CA ASN A 246 16.00 23.22 5.77
C ASN A 246 17.31 23.83 5.25
N GLU A 247 18.32 23.94 6.13
CA GLU A 247 19.69 24.28 5.74
C GLU A 247 20.50 23.06 5.23
N SER A 248 19.99 21.83 5.37
CA SER A 248 20.77 20.58 5.35
C SER A 248 20.35 19.53 4.30
N SER A 249 20.09 19.94 3.05
CA SER A 249 19.89 19.05 1.87
C SER A 249 18.71 18.06 1.90
N GLN A 250 17.91 17.99 2.98
CA GLN A 250 16.82 17.00 3.05
C GLN A 250 15.62 17.34 2.13
N HIS A 251 15.55 18.55 1.60
CA HIS A 251 14.58 18.97 0.57
C HIS A 251 15.27 19.25 -0.79
N ALA A 252 16.39 18.58 -1.08
CA ALA A 252 17.10 18.76 -2.34
C ALA A 252 16.17 18.49 -3.55
N GLU A 253 15.21 17.59 -3.40
CA GLU A 253 14.20 17.23 -4.40
C GLU A 253 13.25 18.41 -4.69
N VAL A 254 12.82 19.14 -3.66
CA VAL A 254 12.00 20.36 -3.80
C VAL A 254 12.76 21.40 -4.60
N MET A 255 14.03 21.63 -4.28
CA MET A 255 14.89 22.57 -5.01
C MET A 255 15.10 22.14 -6.46
N LYS A 256 15.33 20.84 -6.70
CA LYS A 256 15.45 20.26 -8.04
C LYS A 256 14.17 20.44 -8.85
N MET A 257 13.00 20.24 -8.25
CA MET A 257 11.70 20.45 -8.90
C MET A 257 11.45 21.91 -9.25
N CYS A 258 11.67 22.83 -8.30
CA CYS A 258 11.51 24.26 -8.54
C CYS A 258 12.43 24.77 -9.66
N SER A 259 13.66 24.24 -9.76
CA SER A 259 14.61 24.62 -10.83
C SER A 259 14.24 24.11 -12.23
N ARG A 260 13.38 23.09 -12.34
CA ARG A 260 13.11 22.36 -13.59
C ARG A 260 11.77 22.70 -14.25
N GLY A 261 10.93 23.54 -13.63
CA GLY A 261 9.77 24.18 -14.24
C GLY A 261 8.92 23.27 -15.14
N HIS A 262 7.98 22.54 -14.52
CA HIS A 262 6.81 21.87 -15.14
C HIS A 262 6.93 20.39 -15.57
N ASP A 263 8.12 19.79 -15.63
CA ASP A 263 8.26 18.36 -15.93
C ASP A 263 8.52 17.51 -14.67
N ILE A 264 7.44 17.02 -14.03
CA ILE A 264 7.56 16.00 -12.98
C ILE A 264 7.94 14.68 -13.64
N GLN A 265 9.21 14.29 -13.48
CA GLN A 265 9.73 13.01 -13.96
C GLN A 265 9.52 11.93 -12.90
N LEU A 266 9.39 10.69 -13.35
CA LEU A 266 9.23 9.50 -12.52
C LEU A 266 10.30 9.37 -11.42
N ASP A 267 11.56 9.62 -11.75
CA ASP A 267 12.67 9.61 -10.79
C ASP A 267 12.45 10.60 -9.64
N THR A 268 11.78 11.72 -9.92
CA THR A 268 11.50 12.75 -8.91
C THR A 268 10.42 12.26 -7.95
N THR A 269 9.33 11.70 -8.47
CA THR A 269 8.27 11.07 -7.65
C THR A 269 8.80 9.93 -6.79
N ILE A 270 9.71 9.11 -7.31
CA ILE A 270 10.37 8.05 -6.52
C ILE A 270 11.17 8.66 -5.37
N ASN A 271 11.96 9.72 -5.64
CA ASN A 271 12.76 10.35 -4.59
C ASN A 271 11.89 11.02 -3.52
N THR A 272 10.74 11.61 -3.86
CA THR A 272 9.83 12.18 -2.86
C THR A 272 9.18 11.10 -1.99
N LEU A 273 8.89 9.92 -2.55
CA LEU A 273 8.43 8.76 -1.78
C LEU A 273 9.53 8.22 -0.86
N HIS A 274 10.78 8.13 -1.32
CA HIS A 274 11.91 7.77 -0.46
C HIS A 274 12.12 8.79 0.66
N HIS A 275 11.95 10.09 0.37
CA HIS A 275 12.01 11.13 1.38
C HIS A 275 10.92 10.94 2.45
N LEU A 276 9.69 10.64 2.05
CA LEU A 276 8.61 10.34 2.99
C LEU A 276 8.93 9.12 3.86
N ASP A 277 9.47 8.04 3.28
CA ASP A 277 9.91 6.87 4.04
C ASP A 277 10.98 7.24 5.09
N HIS A 278 11.95 8.09 4.74
CA HIS A 278 12.93 8.60 5.68
C HIS A 278 12.30 9.46 6.80
N ILE A 279 11.34 10.33 6.49
CA ILE A 279 10.59 11.09 7.50
C ILE A 279 9.89 10.13 8.47
N MET A 280 9.19 9.12 7.95
CA MET A 280 8.43 8.19 8.78
C MET A 280 9.31 7.29 9.64
N LYS A 281 10.48 6.88 9.14
CA LYS A 281 11.49 6.16 9.93
C LYS A 281 12.04 7.01 11.07
N ARG A 282 12.24 8.31 10.86
CA ARG A 282 12.60 9.23 11.96
C ARG A 282 11.47 9.40 12.96
N ALA A 283 10.22 9.53 12.49
CA ALA A 283 9.06 9.61 13.38
C ALA A 283 8.89 8.34 14.23
N LEU A 284 9.19 7.15 13.67
CA LEU A 284 9.26 5.91 14.43
C LEU A 284 10.36 5.96 15.49
N GLN A 285 11.57 6.41 15.12
CA GLN A 285 12.68 6.56 16.07
C GLN A 285 12.32 7.53 17.21
N MET A 286 11.66 8.64 16.91
CA MET A 286 11.15 9.56 17.93
C MET A 286 10.18 8.88 18.92
N SER A 287 9.37 7.94 18.43
CA SER A 287 8.50 7.13 19.30
C SER A 287 9.26 6.09 20.13
N VAL A 288 10.41 5.62 19.66
CA VAL A 288 11.33 4.79 20.46
C VAL A 288 11.96 5.63 21.56
N ASP A 289 12.29 6.88 21.26
CA ASP A 289 12.94 7.83 22.16
C ASP A 289 11.96 8.63 23.04
N ASP A 290 10.67 8.26 23.04
CA ASP A 290 9.57 8.91 23.77
C ASP A 290 9.36 10.41 23.44
N GLU A 291 9.88 10.89 22.32
CA GLU A 291 9.80 12.29 21.92
C GLU A 291 8.45 12.62 21.28
N HIS A 292 7.83 13.74 21.70
CA HIS A 292 6.52 14.21 21.21
C HIS A 292 5.36 13.20 21.29
N CYS A 293 5.55 12.08 21.95
CA CYS A 293 4.51 11.09 22.15
C CYS A 293 3.44 11.62 23.11
N ASN A 294 2.18 11.51 22.71
CA ASN A 294 1.04 12.08 23.42
C ASN A 294 -0.02 11.03 23.78
N VAL A 295 0.32 9.74 23.68
CA VAL A 295 -0.46 8.62 24.21
C VAL A 295 0.49 7.53 24.74
N LEU A 296 0.07 6.89 25.82
CA LEU A 296 0.68 5.68 26.38
C LEU A 296 -0.11 4.44 25.95
N VAL A 297 0.57 3.44 25.41
CA VAL A 297 0.03 2.11 25.18
C VAL A 297 0.51 1.17 26.27
N GLU A 298 -0.41 0.47 26.93
CA GLU A 298 -0.12 -0.55 27.93
C GLU A 298 -0.46 -1.94 27.39
N LEU A 299 0.50 -2.86 27.50
CA LEU A 299 0.28 -4.27 27.21
C LEU A 299 -0.12 -4.97 28.50
N THR A 300 -1.39 -5.34 28.62
CA THR A 300 -2.00 -5.83 29.86
C THR A 300 -2.39 -7.29 29.74
N ASN A 301 -2.13 -8.08 30.77
CA ASN A 301 -2.64 -9.45 30.85
C ASN A 301 -4.13 -9.41 31.20
N SER A 302 -4.99 -9.99 30.36
CA SER A 302 -6.44 -9.95 30.54
C SER A 302 -6.94 -10.63 31.82
N GLN A 303 -6.20 -11.63 32.33
CA GLN A 303 -6.59 -12.42 33.50
C GLN A 303 -6.14 -11.80 34.83
N THR A 304 -4.95 -11.18 34.84
CA THR A 304 -4.32 -10.68 36.07
C THR A 304 -4.39 -9.16 36.20
N GLY A 305 -4.68 -8.44 35.11
CA GLY A 305 -4.60 -6.98 35.04
C GLY A 305 -3.17 -6.43 35.11
N GLN A 306 -2.15 -7.30 35.11
CA GLN A 306 -0.75 -6.88 35.20
C GLN A 306 -0.29 -6.27 33.88
N VAL A 307 0.32 -5.08 33.96
CA VAL A 307 1.00 -4.42 32.85
C VAL A 307 2.35 -5.10 32.60
N LYS A 308 2.54 -5.63 31.39
CA LYS A 308 3.74 -6.34 30.92
C LYS A 308 4.66 -5.48 30.05
N GLY A 309 4.17 -4.36 29.55
CA GLY A 309 4.90 -3.45 28.67
C GLY A 309 4.19 -2.10 28.55
N GLN A 310 4.97 -1.05 28.36
CA GLN A 310 4.50 0.32 28.22
C GLN A 310 5.26 1.01 27.09
N TYR A 311 4.52 1.69 26.20
CA TYR A 311 5.07 2.31 24.99
C TYR A 311 4.44 3.67 24.78
N LYS A 312 5.24 4.73 24.68
CA LYS A 312 4.71 6.02 24.24
C LYS A 312 4.70 6.09 22.72
N VAL A 313 3.58 6.54 22.16
CA VAL A 313 3.42 6.70 20.72
C VAL A 313 2.69 8.00 20.39
N HIS A 314 2.69 8.38 19.11
CA HIS A 314 1.92 9.52 18.62
C HIS A 314 0.47 9.09 18.36
N LYS A 315 -0.50 9.81 18.93
CA LYS A 315 -1.94 9.58 18.75
C LYS A 315 -2.31 9.46 17.28
N LEU A 316 -1.81 10.39 16.45
CA LEU A 316 -2.04 10.40 15.01
C LEU A 316 -1.67 9.08 14.33
N ILE A 317 -0.62 8.41 14.81
CA ILE A 317 -0.16 7.15 14.24
C ILE A 317 -0.97 5.98 14.81
N LEU A 318 -1.29 6.01 16.10
CA LEU A 318 -2.12 4.98 16.73
C LEU A 318 -3.56 4.98 16.18
N THR A 319 -4.10 6.13 15.77
CA THR A 319 -5.44 6.27 15.17
C THR A 319 -5.60 5.62 13.78
N LYS A 320 -4.55 4.97 13.28
CA LYS A 320 -4.63 4.03 12.16
C LYS A 320 -5.32 2.72 12.57
N SER A 321 -5.35 2.40 13.86
CA SER A 321 -6.33 1.50 14.45
C SER A 321 -7.68 2.21 14.57
N LEU A 322 -8.72 1.63 13.96
CA LEU A 322 -10.07 2.18 14.08
C LEU A 322 -10.56 2.14 15.53
N TYR A 323 -10.15 1.14 16.30
CA TYR A 323 -10.43 1.06 17.74
C TYR A 323 -9.84 2.26 18.50
N ALA A 324 -8.55 2.58 18.29
CA ALA A 324 -7.93 3.73 18.96
C ALA A 324 -8.57 5.05 18.53
N ARG A 325 -8.94 5.17 17.25
CA ARG A 325 -9.68 6.33 16.73
C ARG A 325 -11.02 6.52 17.41
N ASP A 326 -11.78 5.44 17.58
CA ASP A 326 -13.08 5.46 18.25
C ASP A 326 -12.88 5.84 19.73
N ILE A 327 -11.85 5.31 20.41
CA ILE A 327 -11.50 5.69 21.79
C ILE A 327 -11.24 7.18 21.93
N PHE A 328 -10.35 7.76 21.12
CA PHE A 328 -10.01 9.19 21.27
C PHE A 328 -11.15 10.12 20.89
N SER A 329 -12.13 9.64 20.13
CA SER A 329 -13.30 10.41 19.70
C SER A 329 -14.54 10.17 20.58
N SER A 330 -14.46 9.25 21.56
CA SER A 330 -15.62 8.78 22.32
C SER A 330 -16.07 9.72 23.45
N GLY A 331 -15.21 10.62 23.92
CA GLY A 331 -15.45 11.43 25.13
C GLY A 331 -15.43 10.62 26.44
N MET A 332 -15.02 9.34 26.40
CA MET A 332 -14.89 8.46 27.57
C MET A 332 -13.58 8.71 28.33
N ILE A 333 -13.39 8.06 29.48
CA ILE A 333 -12.23 8.27 30.34
C ILE A 333 -10.89 8.04 29.60
N GLU A 334 -10.86 7.09 28.66
CA GLU A 334 -9.71 6.77 27.82
C GLU A 334 -9.33 7.93 26.87
N SER A 335 -10.32 8.73 26.43
CA SER A 335 -10.08 9.94 25.65
C SER A 335 -9.44 11.07 26.49
N VAL A 336 -9.56 10.99 27.82
CA VAL A 336 -9.03 11.96 28.78
C VAL A 336 -7.68 11.51 29.35
N THR A 337 -7.51 10.21 29.64
CA THR A 337 -6.28 9.68 30.25
C THR A 337 -5.12 9.56 29.27
N ASN A 338 -5.39 9.52 27.96
CA ASN A 338 -4.40 9.25 26.92
C ASN A 338 -3.66 7.92 27.14
N VAL A 339 -4.36 6.93 27.72
CA VAL A 339 -3.86 5.58 27.91
C VAL A 339 -4.73 4.60 27.13
N VAL A 340 -4.11 3.77 26.28
CA VAL A 340 -4.79 2.73 25.49
C VAL A 340 -4.24 1.37 25.88
N GLN A 341 -5.13 0.41 26.13
CA GLN A 341 -4.75 -0.92 26.59
C GLN A 341 -4.89 -1.96 25.47
N PHE A 342 -3.81 -2.72 25.26
CA PHE A 342 -3.77 -3.89 24.41
C PHE A 342 -3.64 -5.13 25.29
N TYR A 343 -4.52 -6.12 25.10
CA TYR A 343 -4.61 -7.28 25.95
C TYR A 343 -3.90 -8.48 25.34
N ASP A 344 -3.18 -9.22 26.18
CA ASP A 344 -2.50 -10.48 25.86
C ASP A 344 -1.58 -10.42 24.63
N LEU A 345 -0.98 -9.25 24.40
CA LEU A 345 -0.01 -8.98 23.34
C LEU A 345 1.43 -9.01 23.89
N THR A 346 2.35 -9.64 23.16
CA THR A 346 3.77 -9.64 23.51
C THR A 346 4.44 -8.32 23.12
N ASN A 347 5.49 -7.93 23.86
CA ASN A 347 6.32 -6.78 23.53
C ASN A 347 6.88 -6.86 22.10
N LYS A 348 7.23 -8.07 21.63
CA LYS A 348 7.77 -8.29 20.29
C LYS A 348 6.71 -8.03 19.21
N ALA A 349 5.48 -8.54 19.39
CA ALA A 349 4.40 -8.30 18.44
C ALA A 349 3.95 -6.82 18.44
N PHE A 350 3.91 -6.16 19.60
CA PHE A 350 3.61 -4.73 19.65
C PHE A 350 4.69 -3.89 18.94
N GLU A 351 5.97 -4.26 19.06
CA GLU A 351 7.04 -3.57 18.34
C GLU A 351 6.86 -3.64 16.82
N VAL A 352 6.40 -4.79 16.32
CA VAL A 352 6.08 -4.99 14.91
C VAL A 352 4.88 -4.17 14.48
N ILE A 353 3.82 -4.14 15.30
CA ILE A 353 2.65 -3.28 15.06
C ILE A 353 3.09 -1.82 15.03
N ARG A 354 3.87 -1.38 16.01
CA ARG A 354 4.40 -0.02 16.08
C ARG A 354 5.18 0.31 14.81
N CYS A 355 6.17 -0.50 14.45
CA CYS A 355 6.95 -0.32 13.22
C CYS A 355 6.04 -0.20 11.98
N TYR A 356 5.08 -1.10 11.83
CA TYR A 356 4.12 -1.11 10.74
C TYR A 356 3.25 0.14 10.68
N LEU A 357 2.76 0.63 11.84
CA LEU A 357 1.92 1.83 11.87
C LEU A 357 2.66 3.07 11.39
N TYR A 358 3.98 3.17 11.60
CA TYR A 358 4.78 4.29 11.06
C TYR A 358 5.23 4.07 9.63
N THR A 359 5.72 2.88 9.28
CA THR A 359 6.47 2.67 8.03
C THR A 359 5.70 1.89 6.97
N GLY A 360 4.67 1.14 7.36
CA GLY A 360 4.00 0.15 6.49
C GLY A 360 4.85 -1.11 6.23
N GLU A 361 6.06 -1.20 6.78
CA GLU A 361 6.93 -2.36 6.61
C GLU A 361 6.51 -3.50 7.56
N LEU A 362 6.40 -4.71 7.02
CA LEU A 362 6.13 -5.93 7.78
C LEU A 362 7.12 -7.01 7.35
N ASN A 363 8.11 -7.29 8.18
CA ASN A 363 9.10 -8.33 7.93
C ASN A 363 9.37 -9.13 9.21
N VAL A 364 8.63 -10.22 9.37
CA VAL A 364 8.68 -11.07 10.57
C VAL A 364 8.45 -12.53 10.22
N GLY A 365 8.90 -13.43 11.09
CA GLY A 365 8.56 -14.84 11.01
C GLY A 365 7.08 -15.11 11.27
N VAL A 366 6.61 -16.28 10.85
CA VAL A 366 5.19 -16.67 10.87
C VAL A 366 4.56 -16.60 12.27
N ASP A 367 5.28 -17.00 13.33
CA ASP A 367 4.74 -17.03 14.70
C ASP A 367 4.33 -15.64 15.19
N VAL A 368 5.23 -14.67 15.01
CA VAL A 368 4.97 -13.26 15.37
C VAL A 368 3.94 -12.66 14.42
N CYS A 369 3.98 -13.02 13.13
CA CYS A 369 3.00 -12.55 12.15
C CYS A 369 1.57 -12.99 12.51
N LEU A 370 1.38 -14.20 13.03
CA LEU A 370 0.08 -14.72 13.46
C LEU A 370 -0.45 -13.98 14.68
N GLU A 371 0.42 -13.69 15.66
CA GLU A 371 0.06 -12.87 16.81
C GLU A 371 -0.38 -11.47 16.36
N VAL A 372 0.42 -10.82 15.51
CA VAL A 372 0.12 -9.49 14.93
C VAL A 372 -1.16 -9.50 14.10
N TYR A 373 -1.40 -10.56 13.31
CA TYR A 373 -2.63 -10.75 12.54
C TYR A 373 -3.87 -10.79 13.43
N VAL A 374 -3.83 -11.61 14.49
CA VAL A 374 -4.91 -11.74 15.47
C VAL A 374 -5.16 -10.39 16.17
N THR A 375 -4.11 -9.70 16.60
CA THR A 375 -4.23 -8.37 17.19
C THR A 375 -4.80 -7.36 16.21
N GLY A 376 -4.39 -7.41 14.94
CA GLY A 376 -4.95 -6.56 13.88
C GLY A 376 -6.46 -6.74 13.72
N LEU A 377 -6.96 -7.98 13.80
CA LEU A 377 -8.40 -8.26 13.78
C LEU A 377 -9.11 -7.71 15.02
N GLN A 378 -8.56 -7.92 16.21
CA GLN A 378 -9.12 -7.46 17.48
C GLN A 378 -9.23 -5.93 17.57
N TYR A 379 -8.17 -5.24 17.14
CA TYR A 379 -8.04 -3.78 17.24
C TYR A 379 -8.33 -3.04 15.93
N ARG A 380 -8.98 -3.73 14.97
CA ARG A 380 -9.49 -3.15 13.71
C ARG A 380 -8.41 -2.39 12.94
N MET A 381 -7.34 -3.10 12.58
CA MET A 381 -6.24 -2.63 11.73
C MET A 381 -6.27 -3.38 10.38
N ASP A 382 -7.28 -3.13 9.55
CA ASP A 382 -7.59 -3.95 8.36
C ASP A 382 -6.41 -4.06 7.37
N ALA A 383 -5.69 -2.96 7.15
CA ALA A 383 -4.49 -2.93 6.32
C ALA A 383 -3.39 -3.88 6.81
N LEU A 384 -3.17 -3.90 8.13
CA LEU A 384 -2.18 -4.78 8.76
C LEU A 384 -2.63 -6.24 8.62
N VAL A 385 -3.90 -6.53 8.87
CA VAL A 385 -4.47 -7.88 8.72
C VAL A 385 -4.26 -8.40 7.31
N LYS A 386 -4.51 -7.57 6.29
CA LYS A 386 -4.30 -7.93 4.88
C LYS A 386 -2.83 -8.23 4.57
N HIS A 387 -1.90 -7.37 4.98
CA HIS A 387 -0.47 -7.59 4.77
C HIS A 387 0.01 -8.85 5.52
N CYS A 388 -0.40 -9.04 6.77
CA CYS A 388 -0.12 -10.26 7.52
C CYS A 388 -0.67 -11.49 6.80
N SER A 389 -1.89 -11.45 6.26
CA SER A 389 -2.48 -12.57 5.51
C SER A 389 -1.63 -12.95 4.29
N CYS A 390 -1.18 -11.97 3.50
CA CYS A 390 -0.26 -12.20 2.38
C CYS A 390 1.06 -12.80 2.84
N LEU A 391 1.66 -12.27 3.91
CA LEU A 391 2.92 -12.77 4.46
C LEU A 391 2.77 -14.20 4.98
N ILE A 392 1.71 -14.49 5.74
CA ILE A 392 1.38 -15.84 6.24
C ILE A 392 1.25 -16.83 5.07
N VAL A 393 0.55 -16.45 4.00
CA VAL A 393 0.40 -17.29 2.79
C VAL A 393 1.75 -17.59 2.13
N SER A 394 2.65 -16.60 2.07
CA SER A 394 4.00 -16.79 1.51
C SER A 394 4.91 -17.66 2.39
N LEU A 395 4.59 -17.79 3.68
CA LEU A 395 5.35 -18.54 4.68
C LEU A 395 4.71 -19.89 5.05
N LEU A 396 3.68 -20.33 4.29
CA LEU A 396 3.04 -21.62 4.53
C LEU A 396 4.03 -22.77 4.38
N SER A 397 4.05 -23.62 5.40
CA SER A 397 4.86 -24.83 5.45
C SER A 397 4.07 -25.96 6.08
N THR A 398 4.58 -27.18 5.99
CA THR A 398 3.98 -28.33 6.67
C THR A 398 4.07 -28.20 8.19
N ASP A 399 4.97 -27.37 8.70
CA ASP A 399 5.23 -27.25 10.13
C ASP A 399 4.24 -26.29 10.81
N ASN A 400 3.67 -25.34 10.05
CA ASN A 400 2.79 -24.29 10.58
C ASN A 400 1.33 -24.36 10.06
N ILE A 401 1.05 -25.17 9.04
CA ILE A 401 -0.26 -25.17 8.36
C ILE A 401 -1.44 -25.52 9.28
N VAL A 402 -1.24 -26.40 10.26
CA VAL A 402 -2.32 -26.85 11.16
C VAL A 402 -2.80 -25.69 12.02
N ASP A 403 -1.88 -24.96 12.62
CA ASP A 403 -2.19 -23.81 13.48
C ASP A 403 -2.82 -22.68 12.67
N ILE A 404 -2.28 -22.39 11.48
CA ILE A 404 -2.81 -21.34 10.60
C ILE A 404 -4.25 -21.66 10.17
N VAL A 405 -4.55 -22.92 9.84
CA VAL A 405 -5.91 -23.35 9.50
C VAL A 405 -6.86 -23.16 10.69
N GLN A 406 -6.43 -23.55 11.90
CA GLN A 406 -7.24 -23.40 13.10
C GLN A 406 -7.52 -21.93 13.43
N ILE A 407 -6.50 -21.06 13.31
CA ILE A 407 -6.65 -19.61 13.50
C ILE A 407 -7.61 -19.04 12.45
N ALA A 408 -7.42 -19.37 11.17
CA ALA A 408 -8.27 -18.87 10.10
C ALA A 408 -9.74 -19.33 10.24
N ASP A 409 -9.97 -20.56 10.74
CA ASP A 409 -11.31 -21.06 11.06
C ASP A 409 -11.92 -20.33 12.27
N ALA A 410 -11.14 -20.16 13.35
CA ALA A 410 -11.58 -19.48 14.57
C ALA A 410 -11.98 -18.01 14.33
N TYR A 411 -11.26 -17.31 13.45
CA TYR A 411 -11.56 -15.93 13.07
C TYR A 411 -12.46 -15.81 11.82
N ASN A 412 -12.93 -16.93 11.26
CA ASN A 412 -13.79 -16.99 10.08
C ASN A 412 -13.20 -16.24 8.86
N ASP A 413 -11.87 -16.28 8.69
CA ASP A 413 -11.19 -15.72 7.52
C ASP A 413 -11.26 -16.70 6.35
N LYS A 414 -12.31 -16.54 5.56
CA LYS A 414 -12.59 -17.37 4.38
C LYS A 414 -11.53 -17.23 3.29
N ILE A 415 -10.82 -16.11 3.23
CA ILE A 415 -9.81 -15.86 2.19
C ILE A 415 -8.55 -16.65 2.54
N LEU A 416 -8.05 -16.50 3.76
CA LEU A 416 -6.89 -17.24 4.25
C LEU A 416 -7.17 -18.75 4.25
N LEU A 417 -8.37 -19.19 4.67
CA LEU A 417 -8.78 -20.59 4.61
C LEU A 417 -8.71 -21.17 3.20
N ARG A 418 -9.13 -20.41 2.18
CA ARG A 418 -9.06 -20.88 0.78
C ARG A 418 -7.62 -21.15 0.35
N GLN A 419 -6.68 -20.29 0.74
CA GLN A 419 -5.25 -20.45 0.45
C GLN A 419 -4.66 -21.64 1.21
N CYS A 420 -4.97 -21.77 2.50
CA CYS A 420 -4.57 -22.92 3.29
C CYS A 420 -5.07 -24.24 2.68
N VAL A 421 -6.33 -24.30 2.24
CA VAL A 421 -6.91 -25.47 1.58
C VAL A 421 -6.21 -25.79 0.23
N VAL A 422 -5.71 -24.78 -0.50
CA VAL A 422 -4.85 -25.04 -1.68
C VAL A 422 -3.59 -25.78 -1.26
N PHE A 423 -2.87 -25.23 -0.27
CA PHE A 423 -1.60 -25.77 0.23
C PHE A 423 -1.76 -27.19 0.80
N VAL A 424 -2.79 -27.41 1.64
CA VAL A 424 -3.10 -28.73 2.18
C VAL A 424 -3.39 -29.72 1.06
N ALA A 425 -4.13 -29.32 0.02
CA ALA A 425 -4.43 -30.22 -1.09
C ALA A 425 -3.18 -30.61 -1.89
N ASP A 426 -2.16 -29.73 -1.95
CA ASP A 426 -0.88 -30.01 -2.59
C ASP A 426 0.02 -30.93 -1.74
N ASN A 427 -0.06 -30.82 -0.41
CA ASN A 427 0.75 -31.60 0.55
C ASN A 427 -0.07 -32.66 1.32
N TYR A 428 -1.18 -33.11 0.75
CA TYR A 428 -2.25 -33.82 1.47
C TYR A 428 -1.78 -35.04 2.28
N LEU A 429 -0.94 -35.89 1.69
CA LEU A 429 -0.46 -37.11 2.34
C LEU A 429 0.38 -36.81 3.59
N GLN A 430 1.18 -35.75 3.55
CA GLN A 430 2.01 -35.34 4.68
C GLN A 430 1.17 -34.64 5.74
N VAL A 431 0.31 -33.70 5.35
CA VAL A 431 -0.50 -32.89 6.28
C VAL A 431 -1.47 -33.75 7.09
N THR A 432 -2.08 -34.77 6.48
CA THR A 432 -3.02 -35.65 7.19
C THR A 432 -2.40 -36.49 8.30
N GLN A 433 -1.07 -36.60 8.33
CA GLN A 433 -0.31 -37.33 9.36
C GLN A 433 0.21 -36.41 10.47
N LEU A 434 0.07 -35.09 10.34
CA LEU A 434 0.55 -34.14 11.31
C LEU A 434 -0.27 -34.19 12.61
N GLU A 435 0.40 -33.92 13.72
CA GLU A 435 -0.24 -33.69 15.01
C GLU A 435 -1.21 -32.50 14.91
N GLY A 436 -2.35 -32.60 15.58
CA GLY A 436 -3.38 -31.55 15.57
C GLY A 436 -4.28 -31.52 14.32
N TRP A 437 -3.95 -32.22 13.23
CA TRP A 437 -4.84 -32.32 12.05
C TRP A 437 -6.21 -32.93 12.41
N SER A 438 -6.26 -33.82 13.40
CA SER A 438 -7.50 -34.37 13.95
C SER A 438 -8.46 -33.29 14.47
N ASN A 439 -7.94 -32.16 14.93
CA ASN A 439 -8.71 -31.08 15.55
C ASN A 439 -9.26 -30.08 14.52
N VAL A 440 -8.80 -30.14 13.27
CA VAL A 440 -9.34 -29.33 12.17
C VAL A 440 -10.78 -29.73 11.88
N SER A 441 -11.65 -28.77 11.57
CA SER A 441 -13.06 -29.03 11.31
C SER A 441 -13.28 -29.96 10.10
N ASP A 442 -14.28 -30.84 10.19
CA ASP A 442 -14.56 -31.83 9.14
C ASP A 442 -14.94 -31.18 7.80
N ALA A 443 -15.51 -29.97 7.83
CA ALA A 443 -15.77 -29.17 6.65
C ALA A 443 -14.46 -28.86 5.89
N ILE A 444 -13.42 -28.41 6.60
CA ILE A 444 -12.12 -28.09 6.01
C ILE A 444 -11.41 -29.34 5.50
N LYS A 445 -11.44 -30.43 6.29
CA LYS A 445 -10.89 -31.73 5.87
C LYS A 445 -11.54 -32.22 4.57
N THR A 446 -12.86 -32.09 4.46
CA THR A 446 -13.62 -32.46 3.27
C THR A 446 -13.26 -31.59 2.07
N MET A 447 -13.16 -30.26 2.26
CA MET A 447 -12.74 -29.33 1.21
C MET A 447 -11.34 -29.65 0.67
N ALA A 448 -10.38 -29.91 1.56
CA ALA A 448 -9.02 -30.27 1.20
C ALA A 448 -8.96 -31.60 0.43
N SER A 449 -9.67 -32.63 0.92
CA SER A 449 -9.75 -33.95 0.26
C SER A 449 -10.34 -33.85 -1.15
N ASN A 450 -11.48 -33.17 -1.31
CA ASN A 450 -12.12 -32.98 -2.61
C ASN A 450 -11.22 -32.24 -3.60
N LYS A 451 -10.48 -31.23 -3.12
CA LYS A 451 -9.54 -30.46 -3.94
C LYS A 451 -8.32 -31.30 -4.35
N HIS A 452 -7.79 -32.12 -3.45
CA HIS A 452 -6.71 -33.07 -3.73
C HIS A 452 -7.12 -34.07 -4.82
N VAL A 453 -8.29 -34.72 -4.67
CA VAL A 453 -8.83 -35.66 -5.66
C VAL A 453 -9.07 -34.99 -7.02
N SER A 454 -9.59 -33.76 -7.03
CA SER A 454 -9.80 -32.98 -8.25
C SER A 454 -8.47 -32.68 -8.97
N LYS A 455 -7.41 -32.31 -8.23
CA LYS A 455 -6.07 -32.09 -8.79
C LYS A 455 -5.49 -33.37 -9.38
N GLN A 456 -5.62 -34.51 -8.70
CA GLN A 456 -5.17 -35.81 -9.24
C GLN A 456 -5.88 -36.18 -10.55
N LYS A 457 -7.21 -36.04 -10.62
CA LYS A 457 -7.99 -36.30 -11.85
C LYS A 457 -7.54 -35.42 -13.02
N LYS A 458 -7.27 -34.13 -12.77
CA LYS A 458 -6.76 -33.20 -13.80
C LYS A 458 -5.34 -33.57 -14.26
N ALA A 459 -4.47 -34.05 -13.38
CA ALA A 459 -3.13 -34.49 -13.73
C ALA A 459 -3.15 -35.77 -14.61
N LEU A 460 -4.04 -36.71 -14.30
CA LEU A 460 -4.26 -37.92 -15.09
C LEU A 460 -4.76 -37.60 -16.50
N SER A 461 -5.77 -36.73 -16.64
CA SER A 461 -6.29 -36.35 -17.96
C SER A 461 -5.26 -35.60 -18.83
N LYS A 462 -4.42 -34.75 -18.23
CA LYS A 462 -3.28 -34.11 -18.93
C LYS A 462 -2.22 -35.13 -19.39
N LYS A 463 -1.91 -36.15 -18.57
CA LYS A 463 -1.01 -37.25 -18.96
C LYS A 463 -1.58 -38.11 -20.09
N GLU A 464 -2.89 -38.34 -20.13
CA GLU A 464 -3.54 -39.09 -21.22
C GLU A 464 -3.58 -38.30 -22.54
N MET A 465 -3.84 -36.99 -22.48
CA MET A 465 -3.81 -36.12 -23.66
C MET A 465 -2.41 -35.94 -24.25
N SER A 466 -1.37 -35.86 -23.41
CA SER A 466 0.03 -35.79 -23.88
C SER A 466 0.47 -37.11 -24.52
N LYS A 467 0.11 -38.27 -23.96
CA LYS A 467 0.36 -39.59 -24.58
C LYS A 467 -0.32 -39.76 -25.94
N LYS A 468 -1.49 -39.17 -26.16
CA LYS A 468 -2.18 -39.19 -27.48
C LYS A 468 -1.49 -38.33 -28.54
N LYS A 469 -0.73 -37.28 -28.16
CA LYS A 469 0.01 -36.41 -29.10
C LYS A 469 1.36 -36.98 -29.56
N VAL A 470 1.95 -37.94 -28.84
CA VAL A 470 3.30 -38.49 -29.12
C VAL A 470 3.27 -39.77 -29.98
N LYS A 471 2.10 -40.28 -30.37
CA LYS A 471 2.07 -41.41 -31.33
C LYS A 471 2.53 -40.92 -32.71
N PRO A 472 3.64 -41.45 -33.28
CA PRO A 472 4.06 -41.06 -34.63
C PRO A 472 3.01 -41.56 -35.62
N LYS A 473 2.59 -40.66 -36.52
CA LYS A 473 1.82 -41.05 -37.71
C LYS A 473 2.71 -42.00 -38.51
N LYS A 474 2.33 -43.28 -38.53
CA LYS A 474 2.86 -44.25 -39.51
C LYS A 474 2.27 -43.96 -40.88
#